data_AF-A0A9N8DRQ6-F1
#
_entry.id   AF-A0A9N8DRQ6-F1
#
_cell.length_a   1.000
_cell.length_b   1.000
_cell.length_c   1.000
_cell.angle_alpha   90.00
_cell.angle_beta   90.00
_cell.angle_gamma   90.00
#
_symmetry.space_group_name_H-M   'P 1'
#
loop_
_entity.id
_entity.type
_entity.pdbx_description
1 polymer ?
#
loop_
_entity_poly.entity_id
_entity_poly.type
_entity_poly.pdbx_seq_one_letter_code
_entity_poly.pdbx_strand_id
1 'polypeptide(L)'
;MNPDFFSIRTGISYVLECDGMAIMDNLDHSTAKKLCMDFISIYPFNVHQLKYFHTGFFMNMMLSFCKPLLPRGLTNKIQIGCVYPGGRLDSFYLLPDLETATERTITRMQESMRRRYAMEARFTGKL
;
A
#
# COMPACT_ATOMS: atom_id res chain seq x y z
N MET A 1 -5.91 -9.88 -3.97
CA MET A 1 -5.53 -10.00 -2.54
C MET A 1 -6.68 -10.63 -1.79
N ASN A 2 -6.42 -11.70 -1.01
CA ASN A 2 -7.39 -12.22 -0.05
C ASN A 2 -7.48 -11.24 1.14
N PRO A 3 -8.67 -10.99 1.70
CA PRO A 3 -8.82 -10.15 2.89
C PRO A 3 -7.97 -10.71 4.01
N ASP A 4 -7.02 -9.95 4.54
CA ASP A 4 -6.59 -10.23 5.91
C ASP A 4 -7.70 -9.73 6.84
N PHE A 5 -8.55 -10.66 7.30
CA PHE A 5 -9.66 -10.35 8.21
C PHE A 5 -9.20 -9.75 9.53
N PHE A 6 -7.96 -10.03 9.95
CA PHE A 6 -7.36 -9.34 11.08
C PHE A 6 -7.19 -7.86 10.74
N SER A 7 -6.44 -7.54 9.69
CA SER A 7 -6.22 -6.17 9.21
C SER A 7 -7.51 -5.40 8.90
N ILE A 8 -8.58 -6.07 8.44
CA ILE A 8 -9.89 -5.41 8.26
C ILE A 8 -10.51 -4.99 9.60
N ARG A 9 -10.36 -5.80 10.65
CA ARG A 9 -10.93 -5.54 11.98
C ARG A 9 -10.08 -4.57 12.79
N THR A 10 -8.76 -4.75 12.80
CA THR A 10 -7.83 -3.91 13.58
C THR A 10 -7.41 -2.66 12.84
N GLY A 11 -7.59 -2.60 11.53
CA GLY A 11 -7.16 -1.50 10.69
C GLY A 11 -5.68 -1.56 10.33
N ILE A 12 -5.28 -0.71 9.37
CA ILE A 12 -3.94 -0.76 8.75
C ILE A 12 -3.21 0.57 8.95
N SER A 13 -1.92 0.50 9.29
CA SER A 13 -1.00 1.62 9.24
C SER A 13 -0.02 1.42 8.09
N TYR A 14 0.11 2.41 7.22
CA TYR A 14 1.10 2.40 6.15
C TYR A 14 2.23 3.36 6.50
N VAL A 15 3.46 2.84 6.41
CA VAL A 15 4.69 3.62 6.54
C VAL A 15 5.48 3.38 5.27
N LEU A 16 5.78 4.45 4.53
CA LEU A 16 6.53 4.38 3.28
C LEU A 16 7.76 5.28 3.37
N GLU A 17 8.91 4.72 3.00
CA GLU A 17 10.12 5.45 2.69
C GLU A 17 10.07 5.85 1.21
N CYS A 18 10.13 7.14 0.91
CA CYS A 18 9.97 7.66 -0.45
C CYS A 18 11.27 8.20 -1.06
N ASP A 19 12.37 8.20 -0.29
CA ASP A 19 13.68 8.58 -0.83
C ASP A 19 14.11 7.59 -1.93
N GLY A 20 14.58 8.12 -3.06
CA GLY A 20 14.97 7.33 -4.25
C GLY A 20 13.81 6.78 -5.09
N MET A 21 12.54 7.05 -4.76
CA MET A 21 11.43 6.61 -5.60
C MET A 21 11.30 7.45 -6.88
N ALA A 22 11.64 6.85 -8.02
CA ALA A 22 11.36 7.39 -9.35
C ALA A 22 9.88 7.18 -9.75
N ILE A 23 8.97 7.79 -8.99
CA ILE A 23 7.50 7.63 -9.18
C ILE A 23 7.06 8.21 -10.52
N MET A 24 7.66 9.33 -10.93
CA MET A 24 7.34 10.01 -12.19
C MET A 24 7.71 9.19 -13.43
N ASP A 25 8.74 8.36 -13.33
CA ASP A 25 9.24 7.58 -14.48
C ASP A 25 8.49 6.25 -14.66
N ASN A 26 7.84 5.75 -13.59
CA ASN A 26 7.32 4.38 -13.56
C ASN A 26 5.80 4.27 -13.33
N LEU A 27 5.11 5.38 -13.02
CA LEU A 27 3.69 5.34 -12.67
C LEU A 27 2.85 6.21 -13.63
N ASP A 28 2.29 5.57 -14.66
CA ASP A 28 1.29 6.22 -15.50
C ASP A 28 0.05 6.64 -14.69
N HIS A 29 -0.54 7.78 -15.04
CA HIS A 29 -1.69 8.36 -14.37
C HIS A 29 -2.90 7.40 -14.35
N SER A 30 -3.11 6.66 -15.44
CA SER A 30 -4.21 5.70 -15.54
C SER A 30 -4.04 4.54 -14.54
N THR A 31 -2.81 4.04 -14.40
CA THR A 31 -2.42 3.00 -13.44
C THR A 31 -2.55 3.50 -12.01
N ALA A 32 -2.07 4.72 -11.71
CA ALA A 32 -2.17 5.33 -10.40
C ALA A 32 -3.63 5.50 -9.95
N LYS A 33 -4.49 5.99 -10.85
CA LYS A 33 -5.93 6.15 -10.58
C LYS A 33 -6.60 4.81 -10.32
N LYS A 34 -6.30 3.78 -11.13
CA LYS A 34 -6.85 2.44 -10.94
C LYS A 34 -6.43 1.84 -9.60
N LEU A 35 -5.14 1.94 -9.25
CA LEU A 35 -4.63 1.53 -7.93
C LEU A 35 -5.35 2.24 -6.79
N CYS A 36 -5.52 3.56 -6.88
CA CYS A 36 -6.18 4.34 -5.85
C CYS A 36 -7.66 3.96 -5.71
N MET A 37 -8.37 3.79 -6.82
CA MET A 37 -9.76 3.34 -6.84
C MET A 37 -9.89 1.92 -6.31
N ASP A 38 -9.03 0.99 -6.72
CA ASP A 38 -9.07 -0.39 -6.25
C ASP A 38 -8.78 -0.48 -4.74
N PHE A 39 -7.84 0.32 -4.24
CA PHE A 39 -7.52 0.40 -2.81
C PHE A 39 -8.64 1.01 -1.97
N ILE A 40 -9.32 2.05 -2.47
CA ILE A 40 -10.32 2.79 -1.70
C ILE A 40 -11.73 2.20 -1.86
N SER A 41 -12.08 1.66 -3.03
CA SER A 41 -13.47 1.28 -3.35
C SER A 41 -13.82 -0.19 -3.11
N ILE A 42 -12.84 -1.11 -3.20
CA ILE A 42 -13.16 -2.55 -3.23
C ILE A 42 -13.08 -3.18 -1.83
N TYR A 43 -12.31 -2.59 -0.91
CA TYR A 43 -12.08 -3.18 0.40
C TYR A 43 -12.39 -2.23 1.56
N PRO A 44 -13.20 -2.66 2.54
CA PRO A 44 -13.48 -1.88 3.75
C PRO A 44 -12.32 -1.98 4.73
N PHE A 45 -11.15 -1.45 4.37
CA PHE A 45 -10.04 -1.34 5.31
C PHE A 45 -10.22 -0.10 6.19
N ASN A 46 -10.15 -0.27 7.51
CA ASN A 46 -10.03 0.87 8.41
C ASN A 46 -8.58 1.34 8.41
N VAL A 47 -8.27 2.35 7.61
CA VAL A 47 -6.95 2.96 7.62
C VAL A 47 -6.79 3.76 8.92
N HIS A 48 -5.71 3.57 9.68
CA HIS A 48 -5.41 4.39 10.87
C HIS A 48 -4.51 5.57 10.55
N GLN A 49 -3.45 5.32 9.79
CA GLN A 49 -2.46 6.33 9.40
C GLN A 49 -1.75 5.92 8.10
N LEU A 50 -1.45 6.92 7.27
CA LEU A 50 -0.50 6.83 6.17
C LEU A 50 0.62 7.83 6.46
N LYS A 51 1.84 7.36 6.61
CA LYS A 51 3.03 8.20 6.80
C LYS A 51 3.99 7.99 5.64
N TYR A 52 4.25 9.07 4.90
CA TYR A 52 5.24 9.10 3.84
C TYR A 52 6.47 9.87 4.33
N PHE A 53 7.59 9.16 4.46
CA PHE A 53 8.86 9.68 4.92
C PHE A 53 9.76 10.08 3.75
N HIS A 54 10.57 11.13 3.96
CA HIS A 54 11.56 11.66 3.00
C HIS A 54 11.02 11.83 1.58
N THR A 55 9.76 12.26 1.46
CA THR A 55 9.15 12.55 0.18
C THR A 55 9.76 13.80 -0.45
N GLY A 56 10.13 13.70 -1.73
CA GLY A 56 10.60 14.83 -2.51
C GLY A 56 9.54 15.94 -2.65
N PHE A 57 10.00 17.17 -2.90
CA PHE A 57 9.14 18.37 -2.99
C PHE A 57 7.95 18.19 -3.95
N PHE A 58 8.19 17.64 -5.14
CA PHE A 58 7.15 17.41 -6.14
C PHE A 58 6.06 16.45 -5.65
N MET A 59 6.42 15.39 -4.93
CA MET A 59 5.44 14.45 -4.37
C MET A 59 4.60 15.11 -3.26
N ASN A 60 5.23 15.95 -2.43
CA ASN A 60 4.51 16.71 -1.40
C ASN A 60 3.47 17.63 -2.04
N MET A 61 3.84 18.29 -3.13
CA MET A 61 2.96 19.17 -3.88
C MET A 61 1.80 18.40 -4.53
N MET A 62 2.09 17.31 -5.26
CA MET A 62 1.06 16.51 -5.94
C MET A 62 0.06 15.90 -4.96
N LEU A 63 0.54 15.31 -3.87
CA LEU A 63 -0.34 14.76 -2.85
C LEU A 63 -1.16 15.84 -2.14
N SER A 64 -0.62 17.04 -1.97
CA SER A 64 -1.39 18.18 -1.41
C SER A 64 -2.51 18.62 -2.35
N PHE A 65 -2.30 18.60 -3.67
CA PHE A 65 -3.36 18.86 -4.66
C PHE A 65 -4.41 17.74 -4.72
N CYS A 66 -4.01 16.49 -4.47
CA CYS A 66 -4.93 15.34 -4.47
C CYS A 66 -5.71 15.18 -3.17
N LYS A 67 -5.20 15.68 -2.03
CA LYS A 67 -5.84 15.58 -0.69
C LYS A 67 -7.33 16.00 -0.65
N PRO A 68 -7.76 17.09 -1.34
CA PRO A 68 -9.17 17.50 -1.39
C PRO A 68 -10.10 16.50 -2.08
N LEU A 69 -9.57 15.65 -2.96
CA LEU A 69 -10.35 14.63 -3.70
C LEU A 69 -10.59 13.37 -2.86
N LEU A 70 -9.90 13.22 -1.73
CA LEU A 70 -10.01 12.07 -0.85
C LEU A 70 -11.14 12.26 0.18
N PRO A 71 -11.74 11.16 0.66
CA PRO A 71 -12.71 11.22 1.75
C PRO A 71 -12.11 11.90 2.98
N ARG A 72 -12.85 12.81 3.63
CA ARG A 72 -12.36 13.58 4.79
C ARG A 72 -11.77 12.71 5.90
N GLY A 73 -12.33 11.52 6.13
CA GLY A 73 -11.83 10.56 7.12
C GLY A 73 -10.45 9.97 6.79
N LEU A 74 -10.04 9.99 5.52
CA LEU A 74 -8.73 9.54 5.05
C LEU A 74 -7.73 10.70 5.00
N THR A 75 -8.15 11.89 4.58
CA THR A 75 -7.27 13.07 4.45
C THR A 75 -6.55 13.41 5.75
N ASN A 76 -7.24 13.33 6.89
CA ASN A 76 -6.67 13.60 8.22
C ASN A 76 -5.66 12.54 8.69
N LYS A 77 -5.65 11.38 8.04
CA LYS A 77 -4.77 10.25 8.37
C LYS A 77 -3.51 10.23 7.52
N ILE A 78 -3.42 11.09 6.50
CA ILE A 78 -2.29 11.18 5.56
C ILE A 78 -1.30 12.25 6.02
N GLN A 79 -0.13 11.78 6.44
CA GLN A 79 1.04 12.59 6.79
C GLN A 79 2.11 12.40 5.72
N ILE A 80 2.62 13.51 5.20
CA ILE A 80 3.55 13.54 4.07
C ILE A 80 4.73 14.43 4.47
N GLY A 81 5.93 14.15 3.99
CA GLY A 81 7.13 14.90 4.34
C GLY A 81 7.59 14.61 5.75
N CYS A 82 7.24 13.44 6.30
CA CYS A 82 7.73 13.03 7.60
C CYS A 82 9.26 12.87 7.52
N VAL A 83 9.97 13.43 8.49
CA VAL A 83 11.42 13.24 8.63
C VAL A 83 11.64 12.44 9.91
N TYR A 84 12.40 11.37 9.80
CA TYR A 84 12.80 10.60 10.97
C TYR A 84 14.19 11.06 11.43
N PRO A 85 14.38 11.43 12.71
CA PRO A 85 15.65 11.96 13.20
C PRO A 85 16.84 11.02 13.00
N GLY A 86 16.59 9.72 12.94
CA GLY A 86 17.61 8.69 12.73
C GLY A 86 18.01 8.46 11.27
N GLY A 87 17.44 9.18 10.31
CA GLY A 87 17.69 8.98 8.87
C GLY A 87 16.67 8.06 8.21
N ARG A 88 17.04 7.42 7.09
CA ARG A 88 16.13 6.62 6.26
C ARG A 88 15.62 5.38 7.01
N LEU A 89 14.34 5.07 6.85
CA LEU A 89 13.71 3.97 7.59
C LEU A 89 14.30 2.60 7.26
N ASP A 90 14.76 2.41 6.02
CA ASP A 90 15.43 1.18 5.58
C ASP A 90 16.73 0.89 6.32
N SER A 91 17.40 1.91 6.87
CA SER A 91 18.60 1.70 7.71
C SER A 91 18.32 1.02 9.05
N PHE A 92 17.07 1.04 9.52
CA PHE A 92 16.67 0.46 10.81
C PHE A 92 16.18 -0.98 10.71
N TYR A 93 15.88 -1.45 9.50
CA TYR A 93 15.33 -2.78 9.27
C TYR A 93 16.22 -3.53 8.29
N LEU A 94 16.48 -4.81 8.56
CA LEU A 94 17.08 -5.70 7.58
C LEU A 94 16.07 -5.93 6.45
N LEU A 95 16.16 -5.12 5.40
CA LEU A 95 15.37 -5.31 4.21
C LEU A 95 15.93 -6.45 3.37
N PRO A 96 15.07 -7.32 2.83
CA PRO A 96 15.51 -8.31 1.84
C PRO A 96 16.02 -7.58 0.59
N ASP A 97 16.99 -8.18 -0.09
CA ASP A 97 17.36 -7.75 -1.45
C ASP A 97 16.17 -7.89 -2.41
N LEU A 98 16.29 -7.28 -3.60
CA LEU A 98 15.21 -7.21 -4.58
C LEU A 98 14.73 -8.61 -5.00
N GLU A 99 15.64 -9.56 -5.18
CA GLU A 99 15.33 -10.92 -5.60
C GLU A 99 14.50 -11.63 -4.53
N THR A 100 14.97 -11.62 -3.29
CA THR A 100 14.28 -12.19 -2.13
C THR A 100 12.93 -11.51 -1.89
N ALA A 101 12.86 -10.18 -2.04
CA ALA A 101 11.60 -9.43 -1.92
C ALA A 101 10.59 -9.85 -3.01
N THR A 102 11.07 -10.05 -4.23
CA THR A 102 10.26 -10.49 -5.37
C THR A 102 9.74 -11.91 -5.16
N GLU A 103 10.61 -12.86 -4.79
CA GLU A 103 10.22 -14.24 -4.49
C GLU A 103 9.20 -14.34 -3.35
N ARG A 104 9.41 -13.58 -2.26
CA ARG A 104 8.46 -13.49 -1.15
C ARG A 104 7.11 -12.95 -1.61
N THR A 105 7.11 -11.96 -2.50
CA THR A 105 5.90 -11.37 -3.05
C THR A 105 5.14 -12.37 -3.93
N ILE A 106 5.84 -13.05 -4.84
CA ILE A 106 5.25 -14.08 -5.71
C ILE A 106 4.66 -15.22 -4.87
N THR A 107 5.42 -15.73 -3.89
CA THR A 107 4.95 -16.80 -2.99
C THR A 107 3.67 -16.39 -2.26
N ARG A 108 3.61 -15.18 -1.70
CA ARG A 108 2.40 -14.66 -1.04
C ARG A 108 1.22 -14.52 -2.00
N MET A 109 1.45 -14.09 -3.24
CA MET A 109 0.41 -14.00 -4.26
C MET A 109 -0.12 -15.39 -4.62
N GLN A 110 0.75 -16.37 -4.80
CA GLN A 110 0.38 -17.77 -5.07
C GLN A 110 -0.43 -18.37 -3.93
N GLU A 111 -0.01 -18.20 -2.67
CA GLU A 111 -0.76 -18.64 -1.51
C GLU A 111 -2.14 -17.97 -1.40
N SER A 112 -2.21 -16.67 -1.73
CA SER A 112 -3.47 -15.93 -1.76
C SER A 112 -4.42 -16.50 -2.82
N MET A 113 -3.92 -16.81 -4.01
CA MET A 113 -4.69 -17.43 -5.09
C MET A 113 -5.15 -18.83 -4.71
N ARG A 114 -4.25 -19.65 -4.15
CA ARG A 114 -4.58 -21.02 -3.70
C ARG A 114 -5.70 -21.01 -2.66
N ARG A 115 -5.64 -20.11 -1.69
CA ARG A 115 -6.70 -19.93 -0.68
C ARG A 115 -8.03 -19.52 -1.30
N ARG A 116 -8.00 -18.61 -2.29
CA ARG A 116 -9.21 -18.18 -3.01
C ARG A 116 -9.87 -19.35 -3.75
N TYR A 117 -9.11 -20.10 -4.54
CA TYR A 117 -9.66 -21.26 -5.28
C TYR A 117 -10.16 -22.37 -4.35
N ALA A 118 -9.46 -22.64 -3.23
CA ALA A 118 -9.92 -23.62 -2.24
C ALA A 118 -11.25 -23.19 -1.56
N MET A 119 -11.42 -21.90 -1.29
CA MET A 119 -12.69 -21.34 -0.79
C MET A 119 -13.79 -21.44 -1.84
N GLU A 120 -13.48 -21.09 -3.09
CA GLU A 120 -14.43 -21.16 -4.20
C GLU A 120 -14.94 -22.59 -4.41
N ALA A 121 -14.04 -23.58 -4.50
CA ALA A 121 -14.40 -24.99 -4.60
C ALA A 121 -15.26 -25.48 -3.42
N ARG A 122 -14.96 -25.03 -2.20
CA ARG A 122 -15.77 -25.33 -1.00
C ARG A 122 -17.18 -24.73 -1.06
N PHE A 123 -17.32 -23.54 -1.64
CA PHE A 123 -18.58 -22.79 -1.64
C PHE A 123 -19.49 -23.16 -2.81
N THR A 124 -18.91 -23.48 -3.98
CA THR A 124 -19.67 -23.85 -5.19
C THR A 124 -19.90 -25.35 -5.31
N GLY A 125 -19.17 -26.18 -4.54
CA GLY A 125 -19.32 -27.64 -4.54
C GLY A 125 -18.99 -28.30 -5.89
N LYS A 126 -18.40 -27.56 -6.83
CA LYS A 126 -18.04 -28.06 -8.16
C LYS A 126 -16.51 -28.11 -8.29
N LEU A 127 -16.01 -29.33 -8.40
CA LEU A 127 -14.82 -29.66 -9.17
C LEU A 127 -15.29 -30.38 -10.43
#